data_AF-A0A9X5XFP9-F1
#
_entry.id   AF-A0A9X5XFP9-F1
#
_cell.length_a   1.000
_cell.length_b   1.000
_cell.length_c   1.000
_cell.angle_alpha   90.00
_cell.angle_beta   90.00
_cell.angle_gamma   90.00
#
_symmetry.space_group_name_H-M   'P 1'
#
loop_
_entity.id
_entity.type
_entity.pdbx_description
1 polymer ?
#
loop_
_entity_poly.entity_id
_entity_poly.type
_entity_poly.pdbx_seq_one_letter_code
_entity_poly.pdbx_strand_id
1 'polypeptide(L)'
;MTTDTPARLLQLLSLLQTPREWPGGELSERLGVSRRTVRRDIDRLRELGYPVQATKGADGGYRLVAGKAMPPLVLDDEEAVAIAVGLRAGAGHAVEGVDEASVRALAKLEQVLPSRLRHRVSTLQAATTPLTSGDGASIAPETLTVIAASVTGRERLRFAYRSGDDTPSRRLAEPYRLVSTGRRWYLVAYDLDRDDWRTFRVDR
;
A
#
# COMPACT_ATOMS: atom_id res chain seq x y z
N MET A 1 25.89 9.46 29.79
CA MET A 1 24.96 8.72 28.91
C MET A 1 24.40 9.71 27.91
N THR A 2 25.03 9.81 26.75
CA THR A 2 24.65 10.71 25.66
C THR A 2 23.33 10.23 25.06
N THR A 3 22.22 10.78 25.53
CA THR A 3 20.89 10.63 24.93
C THR A 3 20.88 11.33 23.58
N ASP A 4 21.36 10.65 22.54
CA ASP A 4 21.30 11.15 21.18
C ASP A 4 19.82 11.23 20.76
N THR A 5 19.30 12.45 20.75
CA THR A 5 17.87 12.74 20.52
C THR A 5 17.37 12.24 19.16
N PRO A 6 18.15 12.32 18.07
CA PRO A 6 17.80 11.69 16.79
C PRO A 6 17.62 10.17 16.89
N ALA A 7 18.58 9.46 17.49
CA ALA A 7 18.50 7.99 17.63
C ALA A 7 17.25 7.57 18.42
N ARG A 8 16.93 8.27 19.51
CA ARG A 8 15.72 8.00 20.30
C ARG A 8 14.43 8.28 19.55
N LEU A 9 14.38 9.34 18.74
CA LEU A 9 13.21 9.65 17.91
C LEU A 9 12.98 8.58 16.84
N LEU A 10 14.05 8.07 16.20
CA LEU A 10 13.96 6.97 15.25
C LEU A 10 13.48 5.67 15.93
N GLN A 11 13.99 5.39 17.13
CA GLN A 11 13.55 4.24 17.92
C GLN A 11 12.07 4.36 18.33
N LEU A 12 11.63 5.54 18.80
CA LEU A 12 10.22 5.81 19.10
C LEU A 12 9.34 5.62 17.86
N LEU A 13 9.77 6.15 16.71
CA LEU A 13 9.04 6.01 15.45
C LEU A 13 8.90 4.53 15.05
N SER A 14 9.96 3.75 15.14
CA SER A 14 9.95 2.31 14.84
C SER A 14 8.95 1.55 15.73
N LEU A 15 8.90 1.86 17.04
CA LEU A 15 7.90 1.26 17.94
C LEU A 15 6.47 1.60 17.49
N LEU A 16 6.20 2.87 17.20
CA LEU A 16 4.86 3.34 16.80
C LEU A 16 4.38 2.81 15.45
N GLN A 17 5.26 2.24 14.62
CA GLN A 17 4.91 1.61 13.33
C GLN A 17 4.28 0.22 13.47
N THR A 18 4.40 -0.41 14.63
CA THR A 18 3.67 -1.65 14.91
C THR A 18 2.17 -1.34 15.02
N PRO A 19 1.25 -2.14 14.44
CA PRO A 19 -0.19 -1.87 14.44
C PRO A 19 -0.86 -2.15 15.81
N ARG A 20 -0.43 -1.43 16.86
CA ARG A 20 -0.96 -1.50 18.23
C ARG A 20 -0.88 -0.16 18.96
N GLU A 21 -1.64 0.01 20.03
CA GLU A 21 -1.46 1.15 20.95
C GLU A 21 -0.32 0.92 21.92
N TRP A 22 0.44 1.98 22.18
CA TRP A 22 1.60 1.95 23.06
C TRP A 22 1.35 2.77 24.32
N PRO A 23 1.21 2.14 25.50
CA PRO A 23 1.13 2.85 26.75
C PRO A 23 2.37 3.72 26.97
N GLY A 24 2.18 4.95 27.46
CA GLY A 24 3.31 5.87 27.72
C GLY A 24 4.33 5.32 28.72
N GLY A 25 3.90 4.46 29.63
CA GLY A 25 4.77 3.72 30.55
C GLY A 25 5.69 2.72 29.83
N GLU A 26 5.13 1.90 28.96
CA GLU A 26 5.91 0.90 28.20
C GLU A 26 6.92 1.58 27.27
N LEU A 27 6.53 2.69 26.61
CA LEU A 27 7.46 3.48 25.79
C LEU A 27 8.60 4.06 26.65
N SER A 28 8.29 4.53 27.85
CA SER A 28 9.29 5.11 28.76
C SER A 28 10.33 4.07 29.20
N GLU A 29 9.88 2.84 29.49
CA GLU A 29 10.76 1.73 29.85
C GLU A 29 11.64 1.29 28.68
N ARG A 30 11.04 1.08 27.49
CA ARG A 30 11.78 0.62 26.30
C ARG A 30 12.79 1.64 25.78
N LEU A 31 12.47 2.93 25.89
CA LEU A 31 13.36 4.02 25.45
C LEU A 31 14.34 4.46 26.56
N GLY A 32 14.19 3.94 27.79
CA GLY A 32 15.03 4.30 28.93
C GLY A 32 14.93 5.79 29.32
N VAL A 33 13.77 6.42 29.13
CA VAL A 33 13.55 7.85 29.42
C VAL A 33 12.28 8.07 30.22
N SER A 34 12.11 9.27 30.79
CA SER A 34 10.88 9.59 31.54
C SER A 34 9.65 9.67 30.63
N ARG A 35 8.45 9.43 31.17
CA ARG A 35 7.16 9.67 30.47
C ARG A 35 7.04 11.09 29.93
N ARG A 36 7.61 12.09 30.63
CA ARG A 36 7.67 13.49 30.18
C ARG A 36 8.51 13.63 28.90
N THR A 37 9.62 12.91 28.82
CA THR A 37 10.49 12.87 27.63
C THR A 37 9.77 12.19 26.47
N VAL A 38 9.11 11.05 26.70
CA VAL A 38 8.29 10.39 25.67
C VAL A 38 7.26 11.35 25.09
N ARG A 39 6.50 12.06 25.94
CA ARG A 39 5.52 13.05 25.46
C ARG A 39 6.16 14.16 24.63
N ARG A 40 7.34 14.65 25.03
CA ARG A 40 8.08 15.66 24.27
C ARG A 40 8.56 15.13 22.92
N ASP A 41 9.01 13.88 22.86
CA ASP A 41 9.45 13.22 21.63
C ASP A 41 8.26 12.92 20.70
N ILE A 42 7.09 12.56 21.23
CA ILE A 42 5.82 12.43 20.49
C ILE A 42 5.45 13.77 19.84
N ASP A 43 5.51 14.87 20.60
CA ASP A 43 5.20 16.20 20.08
C ASP A 43 6.19 16.62 18.99
N ARG A 44 7.48 16.27 19.15
CA ARG A 44 8.50 16.46 18.11
C ARG A 44 8.21 15.65 16.83
N LEU A 45 7.77 14.41 16.96
CA LEU A 45 7.34 13.61 15.79
C LEU A 45 6.15 14.26 15.08
N ARG A 46 5.18 14.81 15.81
CA ARG A 46 4.05 15.56 15.23
C ARG A 46 4.50 16.80 14.47
N GLU A 47 5.44 17.57 15.02
CA GLU A 47 6.06 18.73 14.35
C GLU A 47 6.76 18.32 13.04
N LEU A 48 7.36 17.13 12.99
CA LEU A 48 7.98 16.56 11.80
C LEU A 48 6.96 15.95 10.81
N GLY A 49 5.66 16.08 11.07
CA GLY A 49 4.60 15.62 10.16
C GLY A 49 4.14 14.17 10.38
N TYR A 50 4.61 13.49 11.43
CA TYR A 50 4.13 12.16 11.80
C TYR A 50 2.85 12.24 12.64
N PRO A 51 1.70 11.78 12.14
CA PRO A 51 0.44 11.90 12.88
C PRO A 51 0.36 10.82 13.97
N VAL A 52 0.72 11.21 15.19
CA VAL A 52 0.59 10.34 16.36
C VAL A 52 -0.68 10.70 17.13
N GLN A 53 -1.62 9.77 17.24
CA GLN A 53 -2.81 9.92 18.08
C GLN A 53 -2.50 9.45 19.51
N ALA A 54 -3.21 10.04 20.47
CA ALA A 54 -3.14 9.65 21.87
C ALA A 54 -4.56 9.36 22.37
N THR A 55 -4.79 8.12 22.80
CA THR A 55 -6.04 7.70 23.43
C THR A 55 -5.95 7.98 24.94
N LYS A 56 -6.97 8.60 25.53
CA LYS A 56 -7.05 8.83 26.99
C LYS A 56 -7.80 7.67 27.65
N GLY A 57 -7.37 7.22 28.82
CA GLY A 57 -8.01 6.13 29.58
C GLY A 57 -6.99 5.30 30.37
N ALA A 58 -7.47 4.31 31.13
CA ALA A 58 -6.63 3.36 31.86
C ALA A 58 -5.71 2.55 30.91
N ASP A 59 -6.22 2.24 29.71
CA ASP A 59 -5.49 1.59 28.62
C ASP A 59 -5.00 2.59 27.55
N GLY A 60 -4.96 3.88 27.87
CA GLY A 60 -4.62 4.94 26.91
C GLY A 60 -3.18 4.84 26.41
N GLY A 61 -3.00 4.88 25.09
CA GLY A 61 -1.69 4.78 24.45
C GLY A 61 -1.49 5.73 23.27
N TYR A 62 -0.29 5.67 22.73
CA TYR A 62 0.11 6.37 21.51
C TYR A 62 0.09 5.41 20.33
N ARG A 63 -0.34 5.89 19.17
CA ARG A 63 -0.32 5.12 17.93
C ARG A 63 -0.05 6.03 16.75
N LEU A 64 0.73 5.57 15.79
CA LEU A 64 0.84 6.21 14.49
C LEU A 64 -0.45 5.95 13.70
N VAL A 65 -1.03 6.99 13.11
CA VAL A 65 -2.20 6.84 12.23
C VAL A 65 -1.83 7.16 10.78
N ALA A 66 -2.70 6.77 9.84
CA ALA A 66 -2.51 7.15 8.44
C ALA A 66 -2.56 8.69 8.32
N GLY A 67 -1.50 9.30 7.81
CA GLY A 67 -1.40 10.73 7.49
C GLY A 67 -1.59 11.03 6.02
N LYS A 68 -1.32 12.29 5.61
CA LYS A 68 -1.34 12.70 4.20
C LYS A 68 -0.19 12.12 3.36
N ALA A 69 0.89 11.69 4.01
CA ALA A 69 2.05 11.06 3.38
C ALA A 69 2.46 9.82 4.18
N MET A 70 3.04 8.84 3.49
CA MET A 70 3.57 7.64 4.12
C MET A 70 4.87 7.98 4.88
N PRO A 71 4.95 7.71 6.20
CA PRO A 71 6.18 7.90 6.96
C PRO A 71 7.27 6.90 6.49
N PRO A 72 8.57 7.18 6.70
CA PRO A 72 9.65 6.21 6.47
C PRO A 72 9.37 4.90 7.20
N LEU A 73 9.14 3.82 6.46
CA LEU A 73 8.85 2.50 7.02
C LEU A 73 10.14 1.81 7.42
N VAL A 74 10.20 1.31 8.65
CA VAL A 74 11.22 0.33 9.04
C VAL A 74 10.72 -1.03 8.60
N LEU A 75 11.46 -1.67 7.70
CA LEU A 75 11.14 -2.99 7.15
C LEU A 75 12.10 -4.01 7.75
N ASP A 76 11.58 -5.16 8.15
CA ASP A 76 12.42 -6.33 8.38
C ASP A 76 12.91 -6.96 7.06
N ASP A 77 13.76 -7.97 7.18
CA ASP A 77 14.36 -8.64 6.04
C ASP A 77 13.33 -9.34 5.13
N GLU A 78 12.28 -9.91 5.72
CA GLU A 78 11.25 -10.66 5.00
C GLU A 78 10.30 -9.70 4.30
N GLU A 79 9.88 -8.62 4.98
CA GLU A 79 9.08 -7.53 4.45
C GLU A 79 9.78 -6.85 3.26
N ALA A 80 11.08 -6.58 3.40
CA ALA A 80 11.89 -5.98 2.35
C ALA A 80 11.95 -6.85 1.08
N VAL A 81 12.15 -8.17 1.24
CA VAL A 81 12.14 -9.12 0.12
C VAL A 81 10.76 -9.22 -0.51
N ALA A 82 9.69 -9.29 0.31
CA ALA A 82 8.31 -9.37 -0.17
C ALA A 82 7.92 -8.14 -0.99
N ILE A 83 8.28 -6.93 -0.53
CA ILE A 83 8.04 -5.69 -1.26
C ILE A 83 8.82 -5.69 -2.58
N ALA A 84 10.10 -6.08 -2.57
CA ALA A 84 10.90 -6.14 -3.79
C ALA A 84 10.31 -7.09 -4.85
N VAL A 85 9.85 -8.28 -4.43
CA VAL A 85 9.17 -9.25 -5.29
C VAL A 85 7.84 -8.70 -5.79
N GLY A 86 7.03 -8.09 -4.91
CA GLY A 86 5.74 -7.49 -5.25
C GLY A 86 5.86 -6.35 -6.26
N LEU A 87 6.84 -5.46 -6.10
CA LEU A 87 7.12 -4.38 -7.07
C LEU A 87 7.54 -4.93 -8.43
N ARG A 88 8.35 -5.99 -8.46
CA ARG A 88 8.77 -6.65 -9.71
C ARG A 88 7.61 -7.34 -10.41
N ALA A 89 6.70 -7.98 -9.67
CA ALA A 89 5.49 -8.61 -10.23
C ALA A 89 4.46 -7.56 -10.67
N GLY A 90 4.35 -6.45 -9.93
CA GLY A 90 3.49 -5.31 -10.24
C GLY A 90 3.86 -4.64 -11.56
N ALA A 91 5.17 -4.52 -11.85
CA ALA A 91 5.71 -3.96 -13.09
C ALA A 91 5.40 -4.77 -14.38
N GLY A 92 4.59 -5.82 -14.27
CA GLY A 92 4.07 -6.58 -15.40
C GLY A 92 2.56 -6.45 -15.60
N HIS A 93 1.84 -5.68 -14.78
CA HIS A 93 0.39 -5.51 -14.93
C HIS A 93 0.08 -4.35 -15.89
N ALA A 94 -1.03 -4.43 -16.62
CA ALA A 94 -1.47 -3.37 -17.55
C ALA A 94 -2.08 -2.18 -16.80
N VAL A 95 -1.35 -1.58 -15.85
CA VAL A 95 -1.78 -0.38 -15.13
C VAL A 95 -0.82 0.77 -15.44
N GLU A 96 -1.37 1.85 -15.97
CA GLU A 96 -0.63 2.99 -16.49
C GLU A 96 0.20 3.65 -15.38
N GLY A 97 1.50 3.85 -15.63
CA GLY A 97 2.41 4.46 -14.66
C GLY A 97 2.80 3.59 -13.46
N VAL A 98 2.17 2.43 -13.24
CA VAL A 98 2.54 1.50 -12.16
C VAL A 98 3.89 0.85 -12.45
N ASP A 99 4.22 0.59 -13.71
CA ASP A 99 5.53 0.04 -14.08
C ASP A 99 6.68 0.99 -13.70
N GLU A 100 6.57 2.27 -14.12
CA GLU A 100 7.57 3.29 -13.77
C GLU A 100 7.64 3.57 -12.27
N ALA A 101 6.49 3.65 -11.60
CA ALA A 101 6.42 3.83 -10.16
C ALA A 101 7.03 2.64 -9.41
N SER A 102 6.79 1.42 -9.89
CA SER A 102 7.34 0.18 -9.31
C SER A 102 8.85 0.11 -9.48
N VAL A 103 9.37 0.46 -10.68
CA VAL A 103 10.82 0.54 -10.93
C VAL A 103 11.47 1.60 -10.03
N ARG A 104 10.85 2.78 -9.91
CA ARG A 104 11.37 3.86 -9.05
C ARG A 104 11.34 3.49 -7.57
N ALA A 105 10.28 2.85 -7.11
CA ALA A 105 10.15 2.37 -5.73
C ALA A 105 11.18 1.28 -5.43
N LEU A 106 11.38 0.34 -6.37
CA LEU A 106 12.37 -0.72 -6.25
C LEU A 106 13.80 -0.14 -6.19
N ALA A 107 14.12 0.84 -7.03
CA ALA A 107 15.41 1.53 -6.98
C ALA A 107 15.64 2.24 -5.63
N LYS A 108 14.61 2.89 -5.08
CA LYS A 108 14.69 3.50 -3.73
C LYS A 108 14.91 2.45 -2.64
N LEU A 109 14.26 1.30 -2.75
CA LEU A 109 14.44 0.19 -1.81
C LEU A 109 15.87 -0.36 -1.90
N GLU A 110 16.36 -0.65 -3.10
CA GLU A 110 17.70 -1.21 -3.33
C GLU A 110 18.83 -0.31 -2.80
N GLN A 111 18.64 1.01 -2.81
CA GLN A 111 19.58 1.98 -2.23
C GLN A 111 19.79 1.80 -0.72
N VAL A 112 18.74 1.40 0.01
CA VAL A 112 18.77 1.26 1.47
C VAL A 112 18.96 -0.17 1.95
N LEU A 113 18.86 -1.17 1.06
CA LEU A 113 19.06 -2.57 1.43
C LEU A 113 20.53 -2.89 1.79
N PRO A 114 20.77 -3.63 2.89
CA PRO A 114 22.05 -4.27 3.16
C PRO A 114 22.50 -5.17 1.99
N SER A 115 23.81 -5.27 1.77
CA SER A 115 24.40 -6.03 0.65
C SER A 115 23.86 -7.45 0.51
N ARG A 116 23.66 -8.17 1.63
CA ARG A 116 23.08 -9.52 1.67
C ARG A 116 21.66 -9.58 1.09
N LEU A 117 20.81 -8.61 1.42
CA LEU A 117 19.43 -8.55 0.94
C LEU A 117 19.39 -8.12 -0.52
N ARG A 118 20.23 -7.14 -0.90
CA ARG A 118 20.36 -6.72 -2.30
C ARG A 118 20.74 -7.89 -3.20
N HIS A 119 21.68 -8.74 -2.79
CA HIS A 119 22.04 -9.95 -3.53
C HIS A 119 20.90 -10.96 -3.61
N ARG A 120 20.17 -11.18 -2.51
CA ARG A 120 19.02 -12.11 -2.50
C ARG A 120 17.91 -11.63 -3.44
N VAL A 121 17.61 -10.34 -3.41
CA VAL A 121 16.63 -9.70 -4.30
C VAL A 121 17.10 -9.76 -5.76
N SER A 122 18.35 -9.40 -6.07
CA SER A 122 18.87 -9.44 -7.44
C SER A 122 18.90 -10.85 -8.03
N THR A 123 19.22 -11.86 -7.21
CA THR A 123 19.22 -13.27 -7.63
C THR A 123 17.81 -13.74 -7.99
N LEU A 124 16.82 -13.40 -7.15
CA LEU A 124 15.41 -13.70 -7.45
C LEU A 124 14.96 -13.00 -8.73
N GLN A 125 15.27 -11.71 -8.88
CA GLN A 125 14.92 -10.94 -10.08
C GLN A 125 15.58 -11.49 -11.35
N ALA A 126 16.83 -11.93 -11.28
CA ALA A 126 17.54 -12.52 -12.41
C ALA A 126 16.98 -13.90 -12.78
N ALA A 127 16.52 -14.67 -11.79
CA ALA A 127 15.89 -15.96 -11.98
C ALA A 127 14.43 -15.88 -12.46
N THR A 128 13.79 -14.71 -12.35
CA THR A 128 12.39 -14.50 -12.75
C THR A 128 12.26 -13.49 -13.89
N THR A 129 11.83 -13.95 -15.05
CA THR A 129 11.37 -13.05 -16.11
C THR A 129 9.89 -12.76 -15.87
N PRO A 130 9.50 -11.50 -15.58
CA PRO A 130 8.09 -11.16 -15.64
C PRO A 130 7.63 -11.42 -17.08
N LEU A 131 6.58 -12.22 -17.25
CA LEU A 131 5.92 -12.34 -18.55
C LEU A 131 5.35 -10.96 -18.87
N THR A 132 6.09 -10.12 -19.60
CA THR A 132 5.65 -8.81 -20.08
C THR A 132 5.19 -8.97 -21.52
N SER A 133 3.92 -9.33 -21.72
CA SER A 133 3.35 -9.46 -23.08
C SER A 133 1.83 -9.22 -23.12
N GLY A 134 1.39 -8.37 -24.02
CA GLY A 134 0.03 -8.42 -24.55
C GLY A 134 -0.63 -7.05 -24.62
N ASP A 135 -0.57 -6.43 -25.80
CA ASP A 135 -1.64 -5.88 -26.68
C ASP A 135 -2.97 -5.36 -26.06
N GLY A 136 -3.07 -5.22 -24.75
CA GLY A 136 -4.23 -4.70 -24.04
C GLY A 136 -4.07 -3.22 -23.74
N ALA A 137 -5.20 -2.50 -23.70
CA ALA A 137 -5.21 -1.13 -23.22
C ALA A 137 -4.71 -1.09 -21.78
N SER A 138 -3.93 -0.06 -21.47
CA SER A 138 -3.50 0.19 -20.11
C SER A 138 -4.65 0.77 -19.28
N ILE A 139 -4.71 0.41 -18.00
CA ILE A 139 -5.75 0.84 -17.06
C ILE A 139 -5.18 1.98 -16.20
N ALA A 140 -5.86 3.12 -16.14
CA ALA A 140 -5.48 4.18 -15.20
C ALA A 140 -5.70 3.70 -13.74
N PRO A 141 -4.75 3.93 -12.80
CA PRO A 141 -4.89 3.56 -11.39
C PRO A 141 -6.16 4.11 -10.72
N GLU A 142 -6.59 5.30 -11.16
CA GLU A 142 -7.81 5.97 -10.69
C GLU A 142 -9.05 5.14 -11.02
N THR A 143 -9.08 4.45 -12.16
CA THR A 143 -10.20 3.58 -12.55
C THR A 143 -10.36 2.42 -11.57
N LEU A 144 -9.27 1.75 -11.20
CA LEU A 144 -9.30 0.67 -10.21
C LEU A 144 -9.74 1.19 -8.83
N THR A 145 -9.27 2.38 -8.46
CA THR A 145 -9.62 3.03 -7.19
C THR A 145 -11.10 3.36 -7.12
N VAL A 146 -11.68 3.93 -8.19
CA VAL A 146 -13.12 4.23 -8.28
C VAL A 146 -13.94 2.94 -8.18
N ILE A 147 -13.59 1.90 -8.93
CA ILE A 147 -14.32 0.62 -8.87
C ILE A 147 -14.26 0.02 -7.47
N ALA A 148 -13.08 0.00 -6.83
CA ALA A 148 -12.91 -0.52 -5.48
C ALA A 148 -13.70 0.30 -4.43
N ALA A 149 -13.74 1.61 -4.57
CA ALA A 149 -14.52 2.49 -3.72
C ALA A 149 -16.02 2.19 -3.86
N SER A 150 -16.55 2.04 -5.08
CA SER A 150 -17.96 1.71 -5.32
C SER A 150 -18.34 0.31 -4.83
N VAL A 151 -17.45 -0.69 -4.93
CA VAL A 151 -17.64 -2.01 -4.29
C VAL A 151 -17.78 -1.86 -2.78
N THR A 152 -16.93 -1.05 -2.15
CA THR A 152 -16.91 -0.86 -0.69
C THR A 152 -18.11 -0.04 -0.21
N GLY A 153 -18.45 1.02 -0.94
CA GLY A 153 -19.58 1.90 -0.68
C GLY A 153 -20.95 1.33 -1.09
N ARG A 154 -20.98 0.17 -1.76
CA ARG A 154 -22.19 -0.45 -2.34
C ARG A 154 -22.92 0.48 -3.30
N GLU A 155 -22.15 1.20 -4.12
CA GLU A 155 -22.67 2.16 -5.09
C GLU A 155 -22.79 1.51 -6.47
N ARG A 156 -23.84 1.86 -7.21
CA ARG A 156 -24.01 1.42 -8.61
C ARG A 156 -23.02 2.13 -9.52
N LEU A 157 -22.45 1.39 -10.46
CA LEU A 157 -21.51 1.92 -11.45
C LEU A 157 -22.18 2.04 -12.82
N ARG A 158 -22.03 3.22 -13.45
CA ARG A 158 -22.36 3.41 -14.86
C ARG A 158 -21.09 3.63 -15.66
N PHE A 159 -20.89 2.86 -16.71
CA PHE A 159 -19.67 2.92 -17.53
C PHE A 159 -19.96 2.61 -19.00
N ALA A 160 -19.09 3.10 -19.88
CA ALA A 160 -19.03 2.64 -21.27
C ALA A 160 -18.19 1.35 -21.32
N TYR A 161 -18.57 0.42 -22.18
CA TYR A 161 -17.94 -0.89 -22.27
C TYR A 161 -17.91 -1.38 -23.71
N ARG A 162 -16.75 -1.84 -24.18
CA ARG A 162 -16.61 -2.56 -25.44
C ARG A 162 -16.57 -4.07 -25.19
N SER A 163 -17.48 -4.82 -25.80
CA SER A 163 -17.45 -6.29 -25.71
C SER A 163 -16.31 -6.89 -26.54
N GLY A 164 -16.13 -8.21 -26.49
CA GLY A 164 -15.03 -8.89 -27.18
C GLY A 164 -15.06 -8.79 -28.70
N ASP A 165 -16.22 -8.46 -29.26
CA ASP A 165 -16.50 -8.16 -30.67
C ASP A 165 -16.41 -6.65 -31.00
N ASP A 166 -15.89 -5.84 -30.08
CA ASP A 166 -15.74 -4.38 -30.18
C ASP A 166 -17.07 -3.58 -30.23
N THR A 167 -18.20 -4.22 -29.91
CA THR A 167 -19.50 -3.53 -29.85
C THR A 167 -19.54 -2.58 -28.65
N PRO A 168 -19.71 -1.26 -28.84
CA PRO A 168 -19.79 -0.31 -27.75
C PRO A 168 -21.16 -0.40 -27.06
N SER A 169 -21.14 -0.28 -25.75
CA SER A 169 -22.35 -0.30 -24.93
C SER A 169 -22.20 0.59 -23.71
N ARG A 170 -23.32 1.00 -23.12
CA ARG A 170 -23.35 1.56 -21.76
C ARG A 170 -23.91 0.50 -20.84
N ARG A 171 -23.35 0.41 -19.63
CA ARG A 171 -23.74 -0.55 -18.60
C ARG A 171 -24.07 0.19 -17.33
N LEU A 172 -25.12 -0.25 -16.66
CA LEU A 172 -25.39 0.07 -15.26
C LEU A 172 -25.32 -1.23 -14.46
N ALA A 173 -24.36 -1.33 -13.54
CA ALA A 173 -24.12 -2.56 -12.80
C ALA A 173 -23.95 -2.32 -11.30
N GLU A 174 -24.33 -3.32 -10.50
CA GLU A 174 -24.08 -3.38 -9.06
C GLU A 174 -22.76 -4.14 -8.83
N PRO A 175 -21.68 -3.45 -8.43
CA PRO A 175 -20.36 -4.04 -8.34
C PRO A 175 -20.24 -4.94 -7.11
N TYR A 176 -19.71 -6.14 -7.31
CA TYR A 176 -19.50 -7.12 -6.24
C TYR A 176 -18.04 -7.22 -5.82
N ARG A 177 -17.14 -7.48 -6.77
CA ARG A 177 -15.70 -7.61 -6.53
C ARG A 177 -14.88 -7.18 -7.73
N LEU A 178 -13.76 -6.52 -7.45
CA LEU A 178 -12.68 -6.32 -8.39
C LEU A 178 -11.67 -7.46 -8.19
N VAL A 179 -11.39 -8.21 -9.25
CA VAL A 179 -10.56 -9.43 -9.22
C VAL A 179 -9.40 -9.25 -10.19
N SER A 180 -8.18 -9.54 -9.72
CA SER A 180 -7.02 -9.71 -10.58
C SER A 180 -6.84 -11.20 -10.87
N THR A 181 -6.81 -11.57 -12.16
CA THR A 181 -6.44 -12.93 -12.58
C THR A 181 -5.49 -12.89 -13.77
N GLY A 182 -4.38 -13.62 -13.64
CA GLY A 182 -3.23 -13.48 -14.52
C GLY A 182 -2.68 -12.06 -14.44
N ARG A 183 -2.85 -11.27 -15.50
CA ARG A 183 -2.33 -9.90 -15.63
C ARG A 183 -3.42 -8.88 -15.96
N ARG A 184 -4.69 -9.25 -15.77
CA ARG A 184 -5.86 -8.46 -16.13
C ARG A 184 -6.77 -8.26 -14.93
N TRP A 185 -7.41 -7.11 -14.90
CA TRP A 185 -8.41 -6.76 -13.91
C TRP A 185 -9.81 -6.99 -14.47
N TYR A 186 -10.66 -7.55 -13.63
CA TYR A 186 -12.04 -7.86 -13.94
C TYR A 186 -12.97 -7.36 -12.83
N LEU A 187 -14.04 -6.67 -13.21
CA LEU A 187 -15.16 -6.36 -12.35
C LEU A 187 -16.19 -7.48 -12.45
N VAL A 188 -16.45 -8.16 -11.34
CA VAL A 188 -17.62 -9.03 -11.18
C VAL A 188 -18.76 -8.18 -10.64
N ALA A 189 -19.87 -8.11 -11.38
CA ALA A 189 -21.00 -7.27 -11.07
C ALA A 189 -22.32 -7.87 -11.59
N TYR A 190 -23.44 -7.47 -10.98
CA TYR A 190 -24.76 -7.75 -11.51
C TYR A 190 -25.15 -6.65 -12.51
N ASP A 191 -25.36 -7.02 -13.77
CA ASP A 191 -25.68 -6.10 -14.86
C ASP A 191 -27.20 -5.85 -14.89
N LEU A 192 -27.64 -4.65 -14.57
CA LEU A 192 -29.06 -4.30 -14.49
C LEU A 192 -29.73 -4.26 -15.86
N ASP A 193 -28.97 -4.04 -16.93
CA ASP A 193 -29.52 -4.03 -18.29
C ASP A 193 -29.74 -5.46 -18.82
N ARG A 194 -29.07 -6.44 -18.22
CA ARG A 194 -29.14 -7.86 -18.62
C ARG A 194 -29.81 -8.76 -17.59
N ASP A 195 -30.10 -8.22 -16.41
CA ASP A 195 -30.66 -8.93 -15.27
C ASP A 195 -29.90 -10.22 -14.92
N ASP A 196 -28.56 -10.14 -14.94
CA ASP A 196 -27.69 -11.30 -14.71
C ASP A 196 -26.28 -10.89 -14.24
N TRP A 197 -25.56 -11.85 -13.65
CA TRP A 197 -24.17 -11.73 -13.26
C TRP A 197 -23.24 -11.70 -14.47
N ARG A 198 -22.33 -10.72 -14.51
CA ARG A 198 -21.32 -10.59 -15.56
C ARG A 198 -19.96 -10.24 -15.01
N THR A 199 -18.95 -10.60 -15.81
CA THR A 199 -17.56 -10.24 -15.58
C THR A 199 -17.13 -9.27 -16.68
N PHE A 200 -16.73 -8.07 -16.30
CA PHE A 200 -16.27 -7.02 -17.19
C PHE A 200 -14.76 -6.86 -17.06
N ARG A 201 -14.05 -7.05 -18.17
CA ARG A 201 -12.62 -6.69 -18.25
C ARG A 201 -12.46 -5.17 -18.09
N VAL A 202 -11.65 -4.72 -17.15
CA VAL A 202 -11.52 -3.29 -16.83
C VAL A 202 -10.81 -2.49 -17.93
N ASP A 203 -10.00 -3.15 -18.76
CA ASP A 203 -9.29 -2.54 -19.89
C ASP A 203 -10.15 -2.36 -21.16
N ARG A 204 -11.49 -2.40 -21.05
CA ARG A 204 -12.43 -2.38 -22.18
C ARG A 204 -13.61 -1.43 -21.99
#